data_AF-A0A2N1J7D7-F1
#
_entry.id   AF-A0A2N1J7D7-F1
#
_cell.length_a   1.000
_cell.length_b   1.000
_cell.length_c   1.000
_cell.angle_alpha   90.00
_cell.angle_beta   90.00
_cell.angle_gamma   90.00
#
_symmetry.space_group_name_H-M   'P 1'
#
loop_
_entity.id
_entity.type
_entity.pdbx_description
1 polymer ?
#
loop_
_entity_poly.entity_id
_entity_poly.type
_entity_poly.pdbx_seq_one_letter_code
_entity_poly.pdbx_strand_id
1 'polypeptide(L)'
;MGPCRYHPGAPVFHEGLKSWSCCKDLNKPVMEFDQFLAIQGCATTPAHTTQKQSPPPSQRPGGKVGGPEPGAEPGAATSEPQPPPKESAPQPLNLLSHGKAPAVPKPAEAACDPDTLTHVDCGARCSRTGCNYVADMDMERDRAGESCMYHPGVPVFHEGSKGYTCCKPRSLHFCDFLQIAPCTRAVCGHMFSAPPPAKHGAATHIRIDHYETPAHVHVTVYAKNIDPAQSLIVFEHEHVVLSLLLAPMGSITEPRRFDRTLEPYAAIDPSASTYTIGKMKLDL
;
A
#
# COMPACT_ATOMS: atom_id res chain seq x y z
N MET A 1 13.67 -47.47 -1.68
CA MET A 1 14.39 -46.33 -1.08
C MET A 1 15.50 -45.96 -2.04
N GLY A 2 15.29 -44.96 -2.91
CA GLY A 2 16.28 -44.56 -3.91
C GLY A 2 17.38 -43.70 -3.29
N PRO A 3 18.59 -43.67 -3.86
CA PRO A 3 19.66 -42.78 -3.43
C PRO A 3 19.25 -41.30 -3.56
N CYS A 4 19.29 -40.55 -2.46
CA CYS A 4 18.99 -39.11 -2.46
C CYS A 4 20.18 -38.35 -3.04
N ARG A 5 20.00 -37.65 -4.17
CA ARG A 5 21.05 -36.84 -4.80
C ARG A 5 20.84 -35.36 -4.50
N TYR A 6 21.82 -34.70 -3.91
CA TYR A 6 21.73 -33.29 -3.52
C TYR A 6 23.07 -32.55 -3.66
N HIS A 7 23.00 -31.22 -3.56
CA HIS A 7 24.17 -30.35 -3.50
C HIS A 7 24.37 -29.90 -2.05
N PRO A 8 25.48 -30.26 -1.37
CA PRO A 8 25.81 -29.77 -0.03
C PRO A 8 26.33 -28.32 -0.05
N GLY A 9 26.67 -27.78 -1.23
CA GLY A 9 27.13 -26.41 -1.40
C GLY A 9 25.99 -25.40 -1.52
N ALA A 10 26.25 -24.14 -1.20
CA ALA A 10 25.33 -23.04 -1.48
C ALA A 10 25.30 -22.69 -2.99
N PRO A 11 24.17 -22.15 -3.49
CA PRO A 11 24.08 -21.60 -4.84
C PRO A 11 24.97 -20.36 -4.97
N VAL A 12 25.75 -20.29 -6.05
CA VAL A 12 26.66 -19.19 -6.37
C VAL A 12 26.23 -18.56 -7.68
N PHE A 13 26.01 -17.25 -7.65
CA PHE A 13 25.65 -16.42 -8.79
C PHE A 13 26.74 -15.37 -9.02
N HIS A 14 27.54 -15.51 -10.07
CA HIS A 14 28.54 -14.50 -10.45
C HIS A 14 28.50 -14.27 -11.96
N GLU A 15 28.58 -13.01 -12.39
CA GLU A 15 28.65 -12.61 -13.81
C GLU A 15 27.54 -13.19 -14.70
N GLY A 16 26.33 -13.37 -14.15
CA GLY A 16 25.18 -13.97 -14.85
C GLY A 16 25.16 -15.49 -14.87
N LEU A 17 26.24 -16.15 -14.46
CA LEU A 17 26.39 -17.59 -14.37
C LEU A 17 25.93 -18.11 -13.01
N LYS A 18 25.11 -19.15 -13.06
CA LYS A 18 24.51 -19.82 -11.90
C LYS A 18 25.17 -21.19 -11.74
N SER A 19 25.69 -21.49 -10.56
CA SER A 19 26.38 -22.75 -10.26
C SER A 19 26.25 -23.11 -8.78
N TRP A 20 26.57 -24.36 -8.44
CA TRP A 20 26.66 -24.80 -7.04
C TRP A 20 28.12 -24.75 -6.59
N SER A 21 28.38 -24.22 -5.40
CA SER A 21 29.74 -24.16 -4.84
C SER A 21 30.41 -25.54 -4.68
N CYS A 22 29.65 -26.64 -4.58
CA CYS A 22 30.20 -28.01 -4.58
C CYS A 22 30.60 -28.52 -5.98
N CYS A 23 30.13 -27.90 -7.06
CA CYS A 23 30.20 -28.46 -8.42
C CYS A 23 31.01 -27.62 -9.42
N LYS A 24 31.89 -26.73 -8.96
CA LYS A 24 32.56 -25.75 -9.85
C LYS A 24 33.18 -26.39 -11.10
N ASP A 25 33.70 -27.62 -10.97
CA ASP A 25 34.37 -28.35 -12.07
C ASP A 25 33.53 -29.49 -12.67
N LEU A 26 32.46 -29.91 -12.00
CA LEU A 26 31.63 -31.07 -12.43
C LEU A 26 30.35 -30.65 -13.17
N ASN A 27 29.78 -29.48 -12.87
CA ASN A 27 28.61 -28.97 -13.55
C ASN A 27 28.94 -27.59 -14.13
N LYS A 28 28.87 -27.48 -15.46
CA LYS A 28 29.17 -26.24 -16.18
C LYS A 28 28.27 -25.12 -15.65
N PRO A 29 28.79 -23.92 -15.35
CA PRO A 29 27.96 -22.79 -14.95
C PRO A 29 26.97 -22.44 -16.06
N VAL A 30 25.72 -22.21 -15.69
CA VAL A 30 24.61 -22.02 -16.64
C VAL A 30 24.06 -20.60 -16.55
N MET A 31 23.63 -20.04 -17.68
CA MET A 31 23.06 -18.69 -17.73
C MET A 31 21.57 -18.70 -17.38
N GLU A 32 20.84 -19.76 -17.74
CA GLU A 32 19.40 -19.87 -17.52
C GLU A 32 19.08 -20.51 -16.16
N PHE A 33 18.03 -20.00 -15.50
CA PHE A 33 17.65 -20.45 -14.16
C PHE A 33 17.04 -21.86 -14.14
N ASP A 34 16.25 -22.21 -15.16
CA ASP A 34 15.66 -23.55 -15.26
C ASP A 34 16.72 -24.61 -15.47
N GLN A 35 17.76 -24.28 -16.23
CA GLN A 35 18.90 -25.17 -16.41
C GLN A 35 19.73 -25.31 -15.13
N PHE A 36 19.72 -24.31 -14.25
CA PHE A 36 20.35 -24.38 -12.93
C PHE A 36 19.60 -25.33 -11.97
N LEU A 37 18.26 -25.32 -12.01
CA LEU A 37 17.44 -26.27 -11.24
C LEU A 37 17.59 -27.71 -11.75
N ALA A 38 17.86 -27.89 -13.05
CA ALA A 38 18.09 -29.19 -13.67
C ALA A 38 19.47 -29.81 -13.35
N ILE A 39 20.38 -29.07 -12.68
CA ILE A 39 21.71 -29.58 -12.34
C ILE A 39 21.59 -30.72 -11.32
N GLN A 40 21.97 -31.94 -11.73
CA GLN A 40 21.93 -33.11 -10.87
C GLN A 40 22.85 -32.99 -9.65
N GLY A 41 22.36 -33.43 -8.48
CA GLY A 41 23.09 -33.41 -7.22
C GLY A 41 24.47 -34.07 -7.28
N CYS A 42 25.48 -33.37 -6.73
CA CYS A 42 26.88 -33.82 -6.66
C CYS A 42 27.14 -34.88 -5.59
N ALA A 43 26.32 -34.94 -4.53
CA ALA A 43 26.44 -35.88 -3.43
C ALA A 43 25.24 -36.82 -3.39
N THR A 44 25.47 -38.05 -2.94
CA THR A 44 24.42 -39.07 -2.80
C THR A 44 24.38 -39.58 -1.37
N THR A 45 23.21 -39.57 -0.72
CA THR A 45 22.99 -40.23 0.58
C THR A 45 22.05 -41.43 0.45
N PRO A 46 22.27 -42.49 1.25
CA PRO A 46 21.44 -43.69 1.23
C PRO A 46 20.05 -43.49 1.87
N ALA A 47 19.82 -42.39 2.61
CA ALA A 47 18.56 -42.08 3.25
C ALA A 47 18.17 -40.59 3.07
N HIS A 48 16.87 -40.35 2.91
CA HIS A 48 16.28 -39.01 2.98
C HIS A 48 16.07 -38.64 4.45
N THR A 49 16.58 -37.48 4.88
CA THR A 49 16.35 -36.94 6.23
C THR A 49 15.45 -35.70 6.14
N THR A 50 14.47 -35.58 7.04
CA THR A 50 13.57 -34.40 7.16
C THR A 50 14.22 -33.28 7.97
N GLN A 51 15.43 -33.50 8.52
CA GLN A 51 16.14 -32.47 9.28
C GLN A 51 16.76 -31.43 8.33
N LYS A 52 16.34 -30.17 8.48
CA LYS A 52 16.87 -29.03 7.71
C LYS A 52 18.37 -28.86 8.00
N GLN A 53 19.21 -29.09 7.00
CA GLN A 53 20.66 -28.88 7.14
C GLN A 53 20.97 -27.38 7.17
N SER A 54 21.89 -26.97 8.06
CA SER A 54 22.37 -25.59 8.15
C SER A 54 23.17 -25.24 6.89
N PRO A 55 22.97 -24.06 6.27
CA PRO A 55 23.75 -23.65 5.12
C PRO A 55 25.23 -23.47 5.51
N PRO A 56 26.19 -23.91 4.67
CA PRO A 56 27.61 -23.65 4.91
C PRO A 56 27.90 -22.13 4.80
N PRO A 57 28.95 -21.64 5.49
CA PRO A 57 29.28 -20.22 5.51
C PRO A 57 29.59 -19.71 4.09
N SER A 58 28.88 -18.66 3.69
CA SER A 58 29.06 -17.98 2.41
C SER A 58 30.41 -17.26 2.41
N GLN A 59 31.39 -17.79 1.69
CA GLN A 59 32.67 -17.11 1.52
C GLN A 59 32.53 -16.00 0.48
N ARG A 60 32.50 -14.73 0.93
CA ARG A 60 32.83 -13.58 0.08
C ARG A 60 34.34 -13.59 -0.17
N PRO A 61 34.82 -13.53 -1.43
CA PRO A 61 36.21 -13.23 -1.70
C PRO A 61 36.49 -11.78 -1.29
N GLY A 62 37.29 -11.60 -0.24
CA GLY A 62 37.77 -10.29 0.19
C GLY A 62 38.86 -9.76 -0.74
N GLY A 63 38.62 -8.59 -1.34
CA GLY A 63 39.66 -7.82 -2.02
C GLY A 63 40.61 -7.19 -1.00
N LYS A 64 41.89 -7.57 -1.06
CA LYS A 64 42.99 -6.88 -0.39
C LYS A 64 43.52 -5.77 -1.31
N VAL A 65 43.55 -4.53 -0.83
CA VAL A 65 44.59 -3.56 -1.21
C VAL A 65 45.06 -2.92 0.10
N GLY A 66 46.33 -3.19 0.43
CA GLY A 66 47.05 -2.51 1.49
C GLY A 66 47.90 -1.38 0.93
N GLY A 67 48.17 -0.39 1.76
CA GLY A 67 49.15 0.68 1.54
C GLY A 67 49.39 1.41 2.87
N PRO A 68 50.64 1.51 3.38
CA PRO A 68 50.94 1.88 4.77
C PRO A 68 51.28 3.38 4.94
N GLU A 69 51.08 3.89 6.16
CA GLU A 69 51.86 5.01 6.73
C GLU A 69 53.14 4.46 7.39
N PRO A 70 54.26 5.21 7.42
CA PRO A 70 54.53 6.06 8.60
C PRO A 70 55.35 7.36 8.37
N GLY A 71 54.96 8.44 9.05
CA GLY A 71 55.77 9.10 10.10
C GLY A 71 56.95 10.03 9.75
N ALA A 72 56.83 11.29 10.22
CA ALA A 72 57.80 12.07 11.04
C ALA A 72 58.14 13.52 10.56
N GLU A 73 57.90 14.44 11.50
CA GLU A 73 58.05 15.92 11.61
C GLU A 73 59.55 16.40 11.64
N PRO A 74 59.97 17.70 11.88
CA PRO A 74 59.28 18.78 12.63
C PRO A 74 59.57 20.28 12.32
N GLY A 75 58.84 21.17 13.00
CA GLY A 75 59.18 22.59 13.24
C GLY A 75 57.96 23.46 13.63
N ALA A 76 57.49 23.41 14.88
CA ALA A 76 57.74 24.37 15.98
C ALA A 76 57.17 25.80 15.82
N ALA A 77 56.12 26.14 16.60
CA ALA A 77 56.09 27.30 17.51
C ALA A 77 54.78 27.39 18.33
N THR A 78 54.98 27.63 19.62
CA THR A 78 54.09 27.71 20.80
C THR A 78 53.05 28.84 20.79
N SER A 79 51.85 28.62 21.39
CA SER A 79 51.25 29.41 22.51
C SER A 79 49.75 29.08 22.74
N GLU A 80 49.38 28.86 24.00
CA GLU A 80 48.01 28.57 24.53
C GLU A 80 47.46 29.80 25.31
N PRO A 81 46.28 29.78 25.98
CA PRO A 81 44.88 29.93 25.53
C PRO A 81 44.19 31.25 25.98
N GLN A 82 42.98 31.57 25.44
CA GLN A 82 41.67 31.87 26.10
C GLN A 82 40.66 32.60 25.14
N PRO A 83 39.37 32.89 25.52
CA PRO A 83 38.11 32.28 25.02
C PRO A 83 37.27 33.18 24.05
N PRO A 84 36.06 32.77 23.58
CA PRO A 84 35.49 33.25 22.31
C PRO A 84 34.48 34.41 22.45
N PRO A 85 34.16 35.06 21.31
CA PRO A 85 32.79 35.49 21.05
C PRO A 85 32.21 34.87 19.77
N LYS A 86 30.90 34.66 19.87
CA LYS A 86 29.95 34.03 18.96
C LYS A 86 29.84 34.79 17.64
N GLU A 87 29.82 34.08 16.51
CA GLU A 87 29.09 34.52 15.32
C GLU A 87 28.56 33.31 14.54
N SER A 88 27.32 33.44 14.10
CA SER A 88 26.36 32.39 13.76
C SER A 88 26.55 31.78 12.38
N ALA A 89 26.25 30.47 12.29
CA ALA A 89 25.99 29.77 11.05
C ALA A 89 24.73 30.32 10.32
N PRO A 90 24.67 30.25 8.98
CA PRO A 90 23.47 30.60 8.23
C PRO A 90 22.39 29.52 8.44
N GLN A 91 21.20 29.97 8.86
CA GLN A 91 20.01 29.15 8.99
C GLN A 91 19.36 28.90 7.60
N PRO A 92 18.68 27.75 7.40
CA PRO A 92 17.91 27.49 6.20
C PRO A 92 16.69 28.42 6.11
N LEU A 93 16.43 28.96 4.91
CA LEU A 93 15.26 29.79 4.62
C LEU A 93 13.97 29.02 4.93
N ASN A 94 13.17 29.60 5.82
CA ASN A 94 11.82 29.18 6.13
C ASN A 94 10.89 29.37 4.94
N LEU A 95 10.19 28.29 4.60
CA LEU A 95 8.91 28.30 3.91
C LEU A 95 7.92 29.18 4.69
N LEU A 96 7.42 30.23 4.07
CA LEU A 96 6.20 30.90 4.51
C LEU A 96 5.04 30.38 3.66
N SER A 97 4.20 29.60 4.35
CA SER A 97 2.78 29.38 4.11
C SER A 97 2.10 30.54 3.41
N HIS A 98 1.22 30.24 2.45
CA HIS A 98 -0.19 30.65 2.44
C HIS A 98 -0.91 29.85 1.34
N GLY A 99 -1.55 28.76 1.74
CA GLY A 99 -2.39 27.92 0.89
C GLY A 99 -3.28 27.08 1.78
N LYS A 100 -4.46 27.62 2.06
CA LYS A 100 -5.58 27.09 2.85
C LYS A 100 -5.54 25.56 2.96
N ALA A 101 -5.25 25.06 4.16
CA ALA A 101 -5.41 23.65 4.49
C ALA A 101 -6.86 23.22 4.16
N PRO A 102 -7.07 22.12 3.42
CA PRO A 102 -8.37 21.48 3.38
C PRO A 102 -8.74 21.15 4.82
N ALA A 103 -9.88 21.66 5.26
CA ALA A 103 -10.43 21.34 6.57
C ALA A 103 -10.39 19.83 6.74
N VAL A 104 -9.64 19.37 7.76
CA VAL A 104 -9.76 18.02 8.29
C VAL A 104 -11.26 17.80 8.48
N PRO A 105 -11.90 16.84 7.78
CA PRO A 105 -13.28 16.51 8.12
C PRO A 105 -13.22 16.09 9.59
N LYS A 106 -13.96 16.84 10.42
CA LYS A 106 -14.31 16.51 11.80
C LYS A 106 -14.36 14.98 11.91
N PRO A 107 -13.63 14.34 12.84
CA PRO A 107 -13.73 12.89 13.04
C PRO A 107 -15.22 12.57 13.06
N ALA A 108 -15.68 11.80 12.08
CA ALA A 108 -17.06 11.37 12.01
C ALA A 108 -17.38 10.85 13.42
N GLU A 109 -18.29 11.54 14.11
CA GLU A 109 -18.80 11.10 15.40
C GLU A 109 -19.07 9.61 15.23
N ALA A 110 -18.38 8.81 16.05
CA ALA A 110 -18.34 7.37 15.90
C ALA A 110 -19.78 6.90 15.65
N ALA A 111 -20.05 6.41 14.44
CA ALA A 111 -21.37 5.90 14.13
C ALA A 111 -21.62 4.77 15.13
N CYS A 112 -22.58 5.02 16.00
CA CYS A 112 -23.05 4.06 16.98
C CYS A 112 -24.40 3.58 16.48
N ASP A 113 -24.69 2.30 16.70
CA ASP A 113 -25.98 1.74 16.37
C ASP A 113 -27.12 2.57 16.98
N PRO A 114 -28.28 2.67 16.32
CA PRO A 114 -29.44 3.29 16.92
C PRO A 114 -29.80 2.55 18.22
N ASP A 115 -30.17 3.27 19.28
CA ASP A 115 -30.58 2.72 20.60
C ASP A 115 -31.72 1.70 20.54
N THR A 116 -32.36 1.52 19.38
CA THR A 116 -33.39 0.51 19.13
C THR A 116 -32.84 -0.91 18.91
N LEU A 117 -31.55 -1.08 18.63
CA LEU A 117 -30.94 -2.40 18.49
C LEU A 117 -30.45 -2.92 19.85
N THR A 118 -31.41 -3.47 20.60
CA THR A 118 -31.24 -4.11 21.91
C THR A 118 -30.97 -5.62 21.82
N HIS A 119 -31.27 -6.26 20.68
CA HIS A 119 -31.00 -7.69 20.44
C HIS A 119 -29.95 -7.85 19.35
N VAL A 120 -28.97 -8.72 19.59
CA VAL A 120 -27.95 -9.12 18.61
C VAL A 120 -28.14 -10.61 18.35
N ASP A 121 -28.40 -10.96 17.10
CA ASP A 121 -28.61 -12.35 16.70
C ASP A 121 -27.29 -13.13 16.67
N CYS A 122 -27.38 -14.44 16.93
CA CYS A 122 -26.28 -15.39 16.81
C CYS A 122 -25.64 -15.30 15.41
N GLY A 123 -24.32 -15.12 15.40
CA GLY A 123 -23.53 -14.96 14.18
C GLY A 123 -23.39 -13.51 13.69
N ALA A 124 -23.99 -12.52 14.36
CA ALA A 124 -23.79 -11.12 14.02
C ALA A 124 -22.31 -10.70 14.24
N ARG A 125 -21.69 -10.15 13.20
CA ARG A 125 -20.29 -9.72 13.23
C ARG A 125 -20.22 -8.21 13.41
N CYS A 126 -19.21 -7.76 14.15
CA CYS A 126 -18.96 -6.34 14.27
C CYS A 126 -18.60 -5.75 12.88
N SER A 127 -19.32 -4.71 12.46
CA SER A 127 -19.09 -4.02 11.19
C SER A 127 -17.93 -3.01 11.24
N ARG A 128 -17.30 -2.81 12.42
CA ARG A 128 -16.13 -1.94 12.55
C ARG A 128 -14.87 -2.61 12.01
N THR A 129 -14.10 -1.83 11.24
CA THR A 129 -12.85 -2.25 10.61
C THR A 129 -11.81 -2.74 11.62
N GLY A 130 -11.38 -3.99 11.48
CA GLY A 130 -10.39 -4.61 12.38
C GLY A 130 -10.98 -5.17 13.69
N CYS A 131 -12.28 -5.05 13.91
CA CYS A 131 -12.95 -5.77 14.98
C CYS A 131 -13.39 -7.15 14.49
N ASN A 132 -12.86 -8.22 15.09
CA ASN A 132 -13.19 -9.60 14.73
C ASN A 132 -14.25 -10.23 15.65
N TYR A 133 -14.99 -9.41 16.40
CA TYR A 133 -16.03 -9.91 17.30
C TYR A 133 -17.22 -10.46 16.52
N VAL A 134 -17.66 -11.65 16.93
CA VAL A 134 -18.86 -12.34 16.43
C VAL A 134 -19.68 -12.70 17.66
N ALA A 135 -20.96 -12.38 17.65
CA ALA A 135 -21.87 -12.80 18.71
C ALA A 135 -22.11 -14.31 18.59
N ASP A 136 -21.68 -15.09 19.58
CA ASP A 136 -21.80 -16.54 19.55
C ASP A 136 -23.24 -17.02 19.80
N MET A 137 -24.05 -16.20 20.47
CA MET A 137 -25.44 -16.50 20.85
C MET A 137 -26.29 -15.24 20.70
N ASP A 138 -27.60 -15.45 20.66
CA ASP A 138 -28.59 -14.38 20.81
C ASP A 138 -28.39 -13.71 22.17
N MET A 139 -28.04 -12.43 22.17
CA MET A 139 -27.75 -11.68 23.40
C MET A 139 -28.44 -10.32 23.41
N GLU A 140 -28.85 -9.91 24.61
CA GLU A 140 -29.26 -8.54 24.86
C GLU A 140 -28.02 -7.64 24.92
N ARG A 141 -28.08 -6.53 24.20
CA ARG A 141 -26.93 -5.65 23.96
C ARG A 141 -26.65 -4.78 25.18
N ASP A 142 -25.62 -5.14 25.93
CA ASP A 142 -25.06 -4.26 26.95
C ASP A 142 -23.95 -3.37 26.35
N ARG A 143 -24.34 -2.17 25.91
CA ARG A 143 -23.42 -1.15 25.35
C ARG A 143 -22.39 -0.62 26.33
N ALA A 144 -22.70 -0.64 27.63
CA ALA A 144 -21.83 -0.09 28.67
C ALA A 144 -20.73 -1.08 29.08
N GLY A 145 -21.01 -2.38 28.98
CA GLY A 145 -20.06 -3.46 29.28
C GLY A 145 -19.15 -3.87 28.12
N GLU A 146 -19.53 -3.58 26.87
CA GLU A 146 -18.79 -4.06 25.70
C GLU A 146 -17.57 -3.19 25.34
N SER A 147 -16.42 -3.83 25.10
CA SER A 147 -15.20 -3.17 24.65
C SER A 147 -14.86 -3.56 23.22
N CYS A 148 -15.22 -2.72 22.25
CA CYS A 148 -14.82 -2.93 20.85
C CYS A 148 -13.52 -2.18 20.54
N MET A 149 -12.55 -2.86 19.93
CA MET A 149 -11.35 -2.25 19.36
C MET A 149 -11.41 -2.30 17.83
N TYR A 150 -11.09 -1.18 17.18
CA TYR A 150 -11.12 -1.05 15.72
C TYR A 150 -10.08 -0.04 15.21
N HIS A 151 -9.89 0.00 13.89
CA HIS A 151 -9.12 1.01 13.17
C HIS A 151 -10.07 2.06 12.58
N PRO A 152 -10.08 3.32 13.05
CA PRO A 152 -10.92 4.37 12.46
C PRO A 152 -10.40 4.84 11.09
N GLY A 153 -9.16 4.50 10.75
CA GLY A 153 -8.54 4.88 9.49
C GLY A 153 -8.90 3.93 8.35
N VAL A 154 -8.78 4.44 7.12
CA VAL A 154 -8.93 3.63 5.91
C VAL A 154 -7.66 2.82 5.64
N PRO A 155 -7.76 1.62 5.05
CA PRO A 155 -6.62 0.89 4.51
C PRO A 155 -5.87 1.73 3.47
N VAL A 156 -4.54 1.80 3.58
CA VAL A 156 -3.65 2.48 2.64
C VAL A 156 -2.60 1.50 2.14
N PHE A 157 -2.42 1.48 0.83
CA PHE A 157 -1.41 0.67 0.15
C PHE A 157 -0.51 1.61 -0.66
N HIS A 158 0.70 1.88 -0.17
CA HIS A 158 1.67 2.76 -0.83
C HIS A 158 3.09 2.19 -0.70
N GLU A 159 3.88 2.25 -1.78
CA GLU A 159 5.28 1.77 -1.83
C GLU A 159 5.46 0.30 -1.39
N GLY A 160 4.48 -0.57 -1.70
CA GLY A 160 4.50 -1.97 -1.31
C GLY A 160 4.15 -2.24 0.16
N SER A 161 4.08 -1.19 0.99
CA SER A 161 3.62 -1.24 2.37
C SER A 161 2.09 -1.06 2.47
N LYS A 162 1.49 -1.75 3.44
CA LYS A 162 0.05 -1.84 3.68
C LYS A 162 -0.23 -1.52 5.14
N GLY A 163 -1.15 -0.60 5.41
CA GLY A 163 -1.48 -0.21 6.78
C GLY A 163 -2.79 0.56 6.84
N TYR A 164 -3.07 1.20 7.97
CA TYR A 164 -4.24 2.05 8.14
C TYR A 164 -3.79 3.50 8.36
N THR A 165 -4.59 4.49 7.93
CA THR A 165 -4.26 5.91 8.19
C THR A 165 -4.22 6.27 9.68
N CYS A 166 -4.88 5.49 10.54
CA CYS A 166 -4.99 5.76 11.97
C CYS A 166 -3.78 5.31 12.79
N CYS A 167 -2.92 4.45 12.28
CA CYS A 167 -1.81 3.88 13.04
C CYS A 167 -0.53 3.76 12.18
N LYS A 168 0.63 3.74 12.85
CA LYS A 168 1.93 3.60 12.17
C LYS A 168 2.30 2.19 11.71
N PRO A 169 1.83 1.08 12.32
CA PRO A 169 2.16 -0.26 11.85
C PRO A 169 1.80 -0.42 10.37
N ARG A 170 2.80 -0.82 9.57
CA ARG A 170 2.64 -1.18 8.17
C ARG A 170 3.29 -2.52 7.92
N SER A 171 2.71 -3.27 7.01
CA SER A 171 3.21 -4.56 6.57
C SER A 171 3.50 -4.58 5.07
N LEU A 172 4.53 -5.29 4.65
CA LEU A 172 4.78 -5.59 3.24
C LEU A 172 3.83 -6.70 2.74
N HIS A 173 3.55 -7.70 3.58
CA HIS A 173 2.72 -8.86 3.26
C HIS A 173 1.25 -8.64 3.62
N PHE A 174 0.35 -9.16 2.80
CA PHE A 174 -1.09 -8.98 3.00
C PHE A 174 -1.61 -9.72 4.24
N CYS A 175 -1.11 -10.92 4.53
CA CYS A 175 -1.52 -11.68 5.70
C CYS A 175 -1.25 -10.92 7.00
N ASP A 176 -0.04 -10.38 7.13
CA ASP A 176 0.39 -9.57 8.26
C ASP A 176 -0.42 -8.26 8.37
N PHE A 177 -0.86 -7.67 7.24
CA PHE A 177 -1.74 -6.50 7.25
C PHE A 177 -3.09 -6.81 7.91
N LEU A 178 -3.69 -7.98 7.63
CA LEU A 178 -4.94 -8.40 8.27
C LEU A 178 -4.78 -8.67 9.78
N GLN A 179 -3.54 -8.89 10.24
CA GLN A 179 -3.20 -9.12 11.64
C GLN A 179 -2.83 -7.84 12.40
N ILE A 180 -2.83 -6.67 11.75
CA ILE A 180 -2.53 -5.41 12.43
C ILE A 180 -3.57 -5.16 13.52
N ALA A 181 -3.13 -5.20 14.77
CA ALA A 181 -3.99 -5.02 15.93
C ALA A 181 -4.73 -3.67 15.89
N PRO A 182 -6.04 -3.64 16.20
CA PRO A 182 -6.83 -2.41 16.21
C PRO A 182 -6.25 -1.37 17.17
N CYS A 183 -6.27 -0.09 16.76
CA CYS A 183 -5.60 0.99 17.49
C CYS A 183 -6.52 1.88 18.35
N THR A 184 -7.84 1.74 18.23
CA THR A 184 -8.80 2.65 18.89
C THR A 184 -9.89 1.86 19.58
N ARG A 185 -10.21 2.24 20.83
CA ARG A 185 -11.34 1.71 21.57
C ARG A 185 -12.61 2.49 21.24
N ALA A 186 -13.68 1.78 20.92
CA ALA A 186 -15.00 2.31 20.72
C ALA A 186 -15.59 2.85 22.03
N VAL A 187 -16.26 4.01 21.94
CA VAL A 187 -17.01 4.57 23.08
C VAL A 187 -18.36 3.87 23.24
N CYS A 188 -18.99 3.45 22.14
CA CYS A 188 -20.33 2.83 22.14
C CYS A 188 -20.32 1.32 21.85
N GLY A 189 -19.21 0.64 22.12
CA GLY A 189 -19.16 -0.81 21.92
C GLY A 189 -19.09 -1.30 20.46
N HIS A 190 -19.49 -2.55 20.24
CA HIS A 190 -19.51 -3.16 18.92
C HIS A 190 -20.63 -2.56 18.07
N MET A 191 -20.39 -2.43 16.77
CA MET A 191 -21.42 -2.02 15.79
C MET A 191 -21.92 -3.27 15.06
N PHE A 192 -23.23 -3.54 15.13
CA PHE A 192 -23.88 -4.67 14.45
C PHE A 192 -24.90 -4.21 13.41
N SER A 193 -25.27 -2.92 13.45
CA SER A 193 -26.01 -2.30 12.36
C SER A 193 -25.25 -2.49 11.06
N ALA A 194 -25.95 -3.02 10.06
CA ALA A 194 -25.60 -2.76 8.69
C ALA A 194 -25.58 -1.23 8.52
N PRO A 195 -24.54 -0.65 7.88
CA PRO A 195 -24.63 0.74 7.47
C PRO A 195 -25.96 0.91 6.73
N PRO A 196 -26.76 1.96 7.01
CA PRO A 196 -27.94 2.21 6.21
C PRO A 196 -27.50 2.18 4.75
N PRO A 197 -28.22 1.47 3.85
CA PRO A 197 -27.87 1.48 2.45
C PRO A 197 -27.81 2.95 2.08
N ALA A 198 -26.63 3.43 1.68
CA ALA A 198 -26.45 4.81 1.32
C ALA A 198 -27.53 5.11 0.28
N LYS A 199 -28.54 5.89 0.68
CA LYS A 199 -29.66 6.27 -0.19
C LYS A 199 -29.15 7.34 -1.15
N HIS A 200 -28.14 7.01 -1.94
CA HIS A 200 -27.65 7.68 -3.14
C HIS A 200 -26.87 6.57 -3.87
N GLY A 201 -27.31 6.23 -5.08
CA GLY A 201 -26.90 5.05 -5.83
C GLY A 201 -25.41 4.75 -5.65
N ALA A 202 -25.12 3.50 -5.25
CA ALA A 202 -23.80 2.94 -5.02
C ALA A 202 -22.70 3.80 -5.63
N ALA A 203 -22.15 4.73 -4.82
CA ALA A 203 -21.08 5.62 -5.20
C ALA A 203 -19.91 4.71 -5.55
N THR A 204 -19.88 4.33 -6.82
CA THR A 204 -18.92 3.38 -7.33
C THR A 204 -17.65 4.20 -7.30
N HIS A 205 -16.68 3.79 -6.50
CA HIS A 205 -15.40 4.47 -6.46
C HIS A 205 -14.72 4.24 -7.82
N ILE A 206 -15.07 5.08 -8.80
CA ILE A 206 -14.53 5.05 -10.15
C ILE A 206 -13.17 5.71 -10.08
N ARG A 207 -12.16 5.02 -10.64
CA ARG A 207 -10.83 5.61 -10.79
C ARG A 207 -10.92 6.76 -11.79
N ILE A 208 -10.43 7.92 -11.38
CA ILE A 208 -10.24 9.09 -12.23
C ILE A 208 -8.75 9.40 -12.22
N ASP A 209 -8.20 9.62 -13.40
CA ASP A 209 -6.79 9.93 -13.61
C ASP A 209 -6.72 11.20 -14.47
N HIS A 210 -5.66 11.98 -14.31
CA HIS A 210 -5.47 13.19 -15.09
C HIS A 210 -3.99 13.39 -15.37
N TYR A 211 -3.69 13.97 -16.52
CA TYR A 211 -2.38 14.49 -16.83
C TYR A 211 -2.53 15.82 -17.55
N GLU A 212 -1.55 16.68 -17.37
CA GLU A 212 -1.54 18.01 -17.96
C GLU A 212 -0.48 18.12 -19.04
N THR A 213 -0.82 18.91 -20.04
CA THR A 213 0.10 19.43 -21.05
C THR A 213 0.12 20.95 -20.89
N PRO A 214 1.08 21.67 -21.49
CA PRO A 214 1.14 23.12 -21.37
C PRO A 214 -0.12 23.86 -21.87
N ALA A 215 -0.94 23.22 -22.71
CA ALA A 215 -2.13 23.81 -23.31
C ALA A 215 -3.45 23.18 -22.83
N HIS A 216 -3.44 21.93 -22.37
CA HIS A 216 -4.65 21.16 -22.08
C HIS A 216 -4.48 20.27 -20.85
N VAL A 217 -5.56 20.12 -20.08
CA VAL A 217 -5.67 19.12 -19.02
C VAL A 217 -6.53 17.99 -19.55
N HIS A 218 -6.01 16.76 -19.51
CA HIS A 218 -6.73 15.57 -19.94
C HIS A 218 -7.19 14.80 -18.71
N VAL A 219 -8.48 14.46 -18.66
CA VAL A 219 -9.07 13.71 -17.54
C VAL A 219 -9.68 12.41 -18.05
N THR A 220 -9.18 11.28 -17.57
CA THR A 220 -9.70 9.95 -17.90
C THR A 220 -10.48 9.37 -16.73
N VAL A 221 -11.77 9.13 -16.94
CA VAL A 221 -12.68 8.46 -16.01
C VAL A 221 -12.84 7.00 -16.44
N TYR A 222 -12.35 6.06 -15.64
CA TYR A 222 -12.33 4.63 -15.97
C TYR A 222 -13.67 3.95 -15.64
N ALA A 223 -14.67 4.17 -16.49
CA ALA A 223 -15.98 3.55 -16.35
C ALA A 223 -16.35 2.68 -17.57
N LYS A 224 -16.79 1.45 -17.30
CA LYS A 224 -17.17 0.48 -18.34
C LYS A 224 -18.65 0.60 -18.66
N ASN A 225 -19.01 0.49 -19.94
CA ASN A 225 -20.40 0.54 -20.43
C ASN A 225 -21.16 1.79 -19.96
N ILE A 226 -20.61 2.97 -20.26
CA ILE A 226 -21.30 4.23 -20.09
C ILE A 226 -22.40 4.31 -21.15
N ASP A 227 -23.64 4.58 -20.74
CA ASP A 227 -24.75 4.85 -21.65
C ASP A 227 -24.72 6.32 -22.08
N PRO A 228 -24.37 6.66 -23.33
CA PRO A 228 -24.30 8.04 -23.79
C PRO A 228 -25.67 8.72 -23.86
N ALA A 229 -26.78 7.98 -23.93
CA ALA A 229 -28.12 8.56 -24.03
C ALA A 229 -28.64 9.05 -22.67
N GLN A 230 -28.20 8.43 -21.57
CA GLN A 230 -28.63 8.77 -20.21
C GLN A 230 -27.53 9.43 -19.37
N SER A 231 -26.32 9.58 -19.94
CA SER A 231 -25.20 10.27 -19.29
C SER A 231 -25.17 11.75 -19.68
N LEU A 232 -24.95 12.60 -18.68
CA LEU A 232 -24.84 14.06 -18.83
C LEU A 232 -23.44 14.49 -18.39
N ILE A 233 -22.74 15.20 -19.28
CA ILE A 233 -21.45 15.84 -19.01
C ILE A 233 -21.63 17.34 -19.27
N VAL A 234 -21.40 18.17 -18.25
CA VAL A 234 -21.48 19.62 -18.35
C VAL A 234 -20.14 20.23 -17.96
N PHE A 235 -19.56 21.00 -18.86
CA PHE A 235 -18.38 21.82 -18.58
C PHE A 235 -18.84 23.20 -18.14
N GLU A 236 -18.48 23.60 -16.93
CA GLU A 236 -18.60 24.97 -16.45
C GLU A 236 -17.20 25.55 -16.20
N HIS A 237 -17.11 26.85 -15.98
CA HIS A 237 -15.82 27.52 -15.85
C HIS A 237 -15.05 27.07 -14.60
N GLU A 238 -15.74 26.83 -13.48
CA GLU A 238 -15.10 26.45 -12.20
C GLU A 238 -15.23 24.96 -11.87
N HIS A 239 -16.11 24.24 -12.55
CA HIS A 239 -16.37 22.82 -12.26
C HIS A 239 -16.89 22.06 -13.47
N VAL A 240 -16.68 20.74 -13.47
CA VAL A 240 -17.19 19.82 -14.49
C VAL A 240 -18.14 18.84 -13.82
N VAL A 241 -19.41 18.83 -14.23
CA VAL A 241 -20.42 17.93 -13.69
C VAL A 241 -20.50 16.67 -14.55
N LEU A 242 -20.26 15.52 -13.92
CA LEU A 242 -20.33 14.19 -14.53
C LEU A 242 -21.49 13.44 -13.89
N SER A 243 -22.55 13.19 -14.65
CA SER A 243 -23.68 12.33 -14.25
C SER A 243 -23.75 11.16 -15.25
N LEU A 244 -23.02 10.09 -14.97
CA LEU A 244 -22.87 8.94 -15.87
C LEU A 244 -23.79 7.80 -15.45
N LEU A 245 -24.48 7.18 -16.41
CA LEU A 245 -25.20 5.94 -16.18
C LEU A 245 -24.40 4.76 -16.71
N LEU A 246 -24.10 3.81 -15.82
CA LEU A 246 -23.35 2.60 -16.12
C LEU A 246 -24.31 1.42 -16.25
N ALA A 247 -24.36 0.85 -17.44
CA ALA A 247 -25.18 -0.33 -17.69
C ALA A 247 -24.62 -1.57 -16.96
N PRO A 248 -25.48 -2.50 -16.52
CA PRO A 248 -25.05 -3.72 -15.85
C PRO A 248 -24.12 -4.56 -16.74
N MET A 249 -23.08 -5.15 -16.14
CA MET A 249 -22.11 -5.96 -16.87
C MET A 249 -21.39 -6.97 -15.96
N GLY A 250 -21.31 -8.22 -16.43
CA GLY A 250 -20.61 -9.30 -15.75
C GLY A 250 -21.21 -9.57 -14.37
N SER A 251 -20.44 -9.28 -13.32
CA SER A 251 -20.84 -9.48 -11.92
C SER A 251 -21.79 -8.40 -11.37
N ILE A 252 -22.15 -7.41 -12.18
CA ILE A 252 -22.97 -6.26 -11.79
C ILE A 252 -24.32 -6.39 -12.47
N THR A 253 -25.35 -6.70 -11.66
CA THR A 253 -26.70 -7.01 -12.12
C THR A 253 -27.60 -5.79 -12.27
N GLU A 254 -27.27 -4.68 -11.61
CA GLU A 254 -28.09 -3.46 -11.60
C GLU A 254 -27.35 -2.28 -12.25
N PRO A 255 -28.06 -1.39 -12.98
CA PRO A 255 -27.48 -0.17 -13.49
C PRO A 255 -27.04 0.72 -12.33
N ARG A 256 -25.87 1.34 -12.45
CA ARG A 256 -25.36 2.25 -11.43
C ARG A 256 -25.22 3.64 -11.99
N ARG A 257 -25.70 4.61 -11.22
CA ARG A 257 -25.48 6.02 -11.51
C ARG A 257 -24.21 6.49 -10.79
N PHE A 258 -23.36 7.21 -11.51
CA PHE A 258 -22.17 7.83 -11.00
C PHE A 258 -22.29 9.34 -11.19
N ASP A 259 -22.51 10.04 -10.09
CA ASP A 259 -22.57 11.50 -10.05
C ASP A 259 -21.31 12.02 -9.37
N ARG A 260 -20.54 12.85 -10.09
CA ARG A 260 -19.30 13.45 -9.61
C ARG A 260 -19.09 14.83 -10.20
N THR A 261 -18.77 15.79 -9.34
CA THR A 261 -18.31 17.10 -9.75
C THR A 261 -16.80 17.16 -9.61
N LEU A 262 -16.11 17.55 -10.69
CA LEU A 262 -14.68 17.86 -10.68
C LEU A 262 -14.52 19.36 -10.51
N GLU A 263 -13.59 19.79 -9.66
CA GLU A 263 -13.27 21.21 -9.43
C GLU A 263 -11.84 21.45 -9.92
N PRO A 264 -11.65 21.89 -11.18
CA PRO A 264 -10.35 22.28 -11.69
C PRO A 264 -9.72 23.40 -10.85
N TYR A 265 -8.38 23.42 -10.79
CA TYR A 265 -7.66 24.45 -10.03
C TYR A 265 -7.82 25.86 -10.64
N ALA A 266 -7.97 25.93 -11.97
CA ALA A 266 -8.12 27.16 -12.73
C ALA A 266 -9.37 27.10 -13.60
N ALA A 267 -9.88 28.27 -14.00
CA ALA A 267 -11.04 28.34 -14.86
C ALA A 267 -10.78 27.66 -16.21
N ILE A 268 -11.71 26.84 -16.66
CA ILE A 268 -11.66 26.18 -17.97
C ILE A 268 -12.54 26.92 -18.99
N ASP A 269 -12.19 26.80 -20.27
CA ASP A 269 -13.07 27.26 -21.36
C ASP A 269 -14.04 26.14 -21.75
N PRO A 270 -15.35 26.26 -21.43
CA PRO A 270 -16.31 25.22 -21.75
C PRO A 270 -16.54 25.06 -23.26
N SER A 271 -16.24 26.09 -24.06
CA SER A 271 -16.43 26.05 -25.52
C SER A 271 -15.30 25.29 -26.23
N ALA A 272 -14.10 25.32 -25.67
CA ALA A 272 -12.94 24.58 -26.17
C ALA A 272 -12.83 23.15 -25.58
N SER A 273 -13.57 22.87 -24.51
CA SER A 273 -13.58 21.56 -23.85
C SER A 273 -14.36 20.54 -24.68
N THR A 274 -13.81 19.33 -24.80
CA THR A 274 -14.45 18.24 -25.56
C THR A 274 -14.44 16.97 -24.73
N TYR A 275 -15.20 15.96 -25.15
CA TYR A 275 -15.19 14.67 -24.47
C TYR A 275 -15.39 13.53 -25.44
N THR A 276 -14.81 12.37 -25.13
CA THR A 276 -14.94 11.13 -25.89
C THR A 276 -15.33 10.00 -24.96
N ILE A 277 -16.51 9.42 -25.21
CA ILE A 277 -16.99 8.23 -24.47
C ILE A 277 -16.50 6.98 -25.20
N GLY A 278 -15.58 6.24 -24.59
CA GLY A 278 -15.16 4.92 -25.02
C GLY A 278 -15.91 3.79 -24.32
N LYS A 279 -15.65 2.55 -24.73
CA LYS A 279 -16.26 1.34 -24.12
C LYS A 279 -15.89 1.13 -22.65
N MET A 280 -14.67 1.55 -22.28
CA MET A 280 -14.06 1.26 -20.98
C MET A 280 -13.65 2.51 -20.18
N LYS A 281 -13.81 3.69 -20.78
CA LYS A 281 -13.40 4.96 -20.20
C LYS A 281 -14.10 6.13 -20.88
N LEU A 282 -14.21 7.24 -20.17
CA LEU A 282 -14.56 8.56 -20.68
C LEU A 282 -13.29 9.41 -20.62
N ASP A 283 -12.92 10.03 -21.72
CA ASP A 283 -11.81 10.99 -21.80
C ASP A 283 -12.40 12.40 -21.98
N LEU A 284 -11.95 13.35 -21.17
CA LEU A 284 -12.27 14.77 -21.20
C LEU A 284 -10.99 15.53 -21.60
#